data_AF-A0A3R8VYG0-F1
#
_entry.id   AF-A0A3R8VYG0-F1
#
_cell.length_a   1.000
_cell.length_b   1.000
_cell.length_c   1.000
_cell.angle_alpha   90.00
_cell.angle_beta   90.00
_cell.angle_gamma   90.00
#
_symmetry.space_group_name_H-M   'P 1'
#
loop_
_entity.id
_entity.type
_entity.pdbx_description
1 polymer ?
#
loop_
_entity_poly.entity_id
_entity_poly.type
_entity_poly.pdbx_seq_one_letter_code
_entity_poly.pdbx_strand_id
1 'polypeptide(L)'
;MISMEMMGKIRRMYFRDKLSLHEIAKRTGLARNTIRKWVRAPEAKPPVYQRRAIFNKLSPFHTTLEQALKADSLRPKQQRRSAKALLAQIKAEGYDGGYSQLTAFIRAWRGGQGKASQAFVPLTFALGEAFQFDWSEEGLLVGGIYRRMQVAHLKLCASRAFWL
;
A
#
# COMPACT_ATOMS: atom_id res chain seq x y z
N MET A 1 1.65 -2.37 25.24
CA MET A 1 2.57 -3.30 24.53
C MET A 1 3.83 -3.40 25.37
N ILE A 2 4.27 -4.59 25.78
CA ILE A 2 5.42 -4.70 26.69
C ILE A 2 6.71 -4.60 25.87
N SER A 3 7.66 -3.76 26.29
CA SER A 3 8.89 -3.45 25.55
C SER A 3 9.94 -4.57 25.60
N MET A 4 10.87 -4.55 24.64
CA MET A 4 12.04 -5.45 24.61
C MET A 4 12.89 -5.34 25.88
N GLU A 5 13.03 -4.14 26.42
CA GLU A 5 13.75 -3.90 27.67
C GLU A 5 13.13 -4.67 28.83
N MET A 6 11.80 -4.69 28.93
CA MET A 6 11.09 -5.40 29.99
C MET A 6 11.28 -6.92 29.86
N MET A 7 11.26 -7.45 28.62
CA MET A 7 11.52 -8.86 28.37
C MET A 7 12.97 -9.24 28.74
N GLY A 8 13.95 -8.39 28.42
CA GLY A 8 15.34 -8.55 28.84
C GLY A 8 15.51 -8.56 30.37
N LYS A 9 14.86 -7.62 31.07
CA LYS A 9 14.87 -7.55 32.55
C LYS A 9 14.31 -8.82 33.19
N ILE A 10 13.19 -9.35 32.67
CA ILE A 10 12.58 -10.59 33.17
C ILE A 10 13.50 -11.80 32.97
N ARG A 11 14.14 -11.93 31.81
CA ARG A 11 15.06 -13.05 31.55
C ARG A 11 16.30 -12.97 32.44
N ARG A 12 16.83 -11.77 32.67
CA ARG A 12 17.93 -11.55 33.62
C ARG A 12 17.54 -11.97 35.04
N MET A 13 16.38 -11.52 35.52
CA MET A 13 15.85 -11.90 36.83
C MET A 13 15.69 -13.42 37.01
N TYR A 14 15.28 -14.13 35.95
CA TYR A 14 15.07 -15.58 36.01
C TYR A 14 16.36 -16.41 35.81
N PHE A 15 17.13 -16.13 34.76
CA PHE A 15 18.28 -16.96 34.39
C PHE A 15 19.53 -16.65 35.22
N ARG A 16 19.77 -15.36 35.51
CA ARG A 16 20.95 -14.86 36.23
C ARG A 16 20.68 -14.74 37.72
N ASP A 17 19.63 -14.03 38.09
CA ASP A 17 19.34 -13.72 39.50
C ASP A 17 18.54 -14.86 40.18
N LYS A 18 18.20 -15.93 39.45
CA LYS A 18 17.52 -17.17 39.91
C LYS A 18 16.20 -16.93 40.68
N LEU A 19 15.53 -15.81 40.42
CA LEU A 19 14.28 -15.46 41.09
C LEU A 19 13.12 -16.35 40.63
N SER A 20 12.22 -16.68 41.57
CA SER A 20 11.02 -17.45 41.26
C SER A 20 10.06 -16.65 40.36
N LEU A 21 9.24 -17.34 39.55
CA LEU A 21 8.22 -16.70 38.72
C LEU A 21 7.24 -15.85 39.56
N HIS A 22 7.01 -16.21 40.83
CA HIS A 22 6.14 -15.46 41.74
C HIS A 22 6.76 -14.12 42.12
N GLU A 23 8.05 -14.13 42.43
CA GLU A 23 8.78 -12.94 42.84
C GLU A 23 8.96 -11.96 41.67
N ILE A 24 9.22 -12.48 40.48
CA ILE A 24 9.26 -11.67 39.25
C ILE A 24 7.89 -11.03 38.97
N ALA A 25 6.79 -11.76 39.17
CA ALA A 25 5.44 -11.20 39.02
C ALA A 25 5.17 -10.06 40.01
N LYS A 26 5.59 -10.21 41.28
CA LYS A 26 5.45 -9.19 42.31
C LYS A 26 6.26 -7.92 41.98
N ARG A 27 7.47 -8.07 41.44
CA ARG A 27 8.36 -6.94 41.08
C ARG A 27 7.96 -6.23 39.78
N THR A 28 7.40 -6.96 38.82
CA THR A 28 7.10 -6.42 37.48
C THR A 28 5.62 -6.07 37.27
N GLY A 29 4.73 -6.53 38.15
CA GLY A 29 3.27 -6.40 37.99
C GLY A 29 2.68 -7.25 36.85
N LEU A 30 3.50 -8.09 36.21
CA LEU A 30 3.08 -8.90 35.07
C LEU A 30 2.49 -10.23 35.52
N ALA A 31 1.47 -10.69 34.79
CA ALA A 31 0.87 -11.99 35.02
C ALA A 31 1.89 -13.12 34.87
N ARG A 32 1.87 -14.09 35.81
CA ARG A 32 2.76 -15.25 35.83
C ARG A 32 2.76 -16.03 34.51
N ASN A 33 1.62 -16.10 33.82
CA ASN A 33 1.49 -16.77 32.52
C ASN A 33 2.32 -16.08 31.43
N THR A 34 2.35 -14.74 31.41
CA THR A 34 3.16 -13.94 30.49
C THR A 34 4.65 -14.12 30.76
N ILE A 35 5.06 -14.06 32.03
CA ILE A 35 6.46 -14.27 32.44
C ILE A 35 6.91 -15.67 32.05
N ARG A 36 6.12 -16.70 32.35
CA ARG A 36 6.41 -18.09 31.99
C ARG A 36 6.57 -18.27 30.48
N LYS A 37 5.69 -17.67 29.68
CA LYS A 37 5.75 -17.70 28.21
C LYS A 37 7.07 -17.09 27.70
N TRP A 38 7.52 -16.00 28.31
CA TRP A 38 8.70 -15.26 27.86
C TRP A 38 10.02 -15.88 28.28
N VAL A 39 10.07 -16.47 29.48
CA VAL A 39 11.23 -17.21 29.96
C VAL A 39 11.49 -18.46 29.10
N ARG A 40 10.42 -19.15 28.68
CA ARG A 40 10.51 -20.38 27.87
C ARG A 40 10.68 -20.15 26.37
N ALA A 41 10.48 -18.93 25.87
CA ALA A 41 10.62 -18.64 24.45
C ALA A 41 12.12 -18.68 24.04
N PRO A 42 12.54 -19.49 23.05
CA PRO A 42 13.95 -19.65 22.70
C PRO A 42 14.60 -18.36 22.17
N GLU A 43 13.84 -17.49 21.49
CA GLU A 43 14.35 -16.23 20.94
C GLU A 43 13.68 -15.01 21.57
N ALA A 44 14.43 -13.91 21.71
CA ALA A 44 13.91 -12.59 22.06
C ALA A 44 13.22 -11.93 20.84
N LYS A 45 12.26 -12.61 20.22
CA LYS A 45 11.45 -12.01 19.17
C LYS A 45 10.36 -11.14 19.80
N PRO A 46 10.14 -9.92 19.29
CA PRO A 46 9.07 -9.07 19.80
C PRO A 46 7.74 -9.81 19.61
N PRO A 47 6.85 -9.79 20.62
CA PRO A 47 5.52 -10.33 20.45
C PRO A 47 4.80 -9.49 19.40
N VAL A 48 4.82 -9.95 18.16
CA VAL A 48 4.02 -9.36 17.09
C VAL A 48 2.59 -9.80 17.33
N TYR A 49 1.71 -8.85 17.62
CA TYR A 49 0.29 -9.13 17.64
C TYR A 49 -0.14 -9.52 16.22
N GLN A 50 -0.34 -10.82 16.01
CA GLN A 50 -0.97 -11.33 14.81
C GLN A 50 -2.44 -11.56 15.12
N ARG A 51 -3.29 -10.67 14.63
CA ARG A 51 -4.73 -10.91 14.62
C ARG A 51 -4.96 -12.11 13.70
N ARG A 52 -5.44 -13.23 14.25
CA ARG A 52 -5.93 -14.33 13.42
C ARG A 52 -7.02 -13.77 12.51
N ALA A 53 -6.95 -14.08 11.22
CA ALA A 53 -7.98 -13.70 10.28
C ALA A 53 -9.30 -14.28 10.77
N ILE A 54 -10.14 -13.43 11.36
CA ILE A 54 -11.51 -13.80 11.73
C ILE A 54 -12.23 -14.09 10.41
N PHE A 55 -13.08 -15.12 10.42
CA PHE A 55 -13.96 -15.46 9.32
C PHE A 55 -14.47 -14.20 8.63
N ASN A 56 -14.05 -14.00 7.38
CA ASN A 56 -14.48 -12.86 6.59
C ASN A 56 -15.70 -13.33 5.78
N LYS A 57 -16.86 -12.69 5.98
CA LYS A 57 -18.06 -12.95 5.17
C LYS A 57 -17.79 -12.79 3.66
N LEU A 58 -16.73 -12.06 3.31
CA LEU A 58 -16.29 -11.84 1.94
C LEU A 58 -15.53 -13.02 1.33
N SER A 59 -14.99 -13.96 2.14
CA SER A 59 -14.14 -15.06 1.67
C SER A 59 -14.75 -15.86 0.50
N PRO A 60 -16.06 -16.23 0.51
CA PRO A 60 -16.67 -16.94 -0.61
C PRO A 60 -16.69 -16.15 -1.93
N PHE A 61 -16.66 -14.82 -1.85
CA PHE A 61 -16.74 -13.92 -2.99
C PHE A 61 -15.36 -13.45 -3.50
N HIS A 62 -14.27 -13.86 -2.85
CA HIS A 62 -12.91 -13.41 -3.22
C HIS A 62 -12.59 -13.72 -4.68
N THR A 63 -12.88 -14.94 -5.16
CA THR A 63 -12.60 -15.37 -6.53
C THR A 63 -13.33 -14.49 -7.56
N THR A 64 -14.64 -14.27 -7.36
CA THR A 64 -15.47 -13.40 -8.21
C THR A 64 -14.94 -11.96 -8.21
N LEU A 65 -14.56 -11.44 -7.04
CA LEU A 65 -14.02 -10.10 -6.89
C LEU A 65 -12.66 -9.94 -7.56
N GLU A 66 -11.76 -10.92 -7.45
CA GLU A 66 -10.46 -10.89 -8.13
C GLU A 66 -10.63 -10.90 -9.65
N GLN A 67 -11.48 -11.76 -10.19
CA GLN A 67 -11.76 -11.81 -11.62
C GLN A 67 -12.34 -10.47 -12.11
N ALA A 68 -13.29 -9.91 -11.37
CA ALA A 68 -13.89 -8.62 -11.69
C ALA A 68 -12.85 -7.49 -11.68
N LEU A 69 -11.98 -7.44 -10.66
CA LEU A 69 -10.93 -6.44 -10.55
C LEU A 69 -9.85 -6.58 -11.64
N LYS A 70 -9.49 -7.81 -12.03
CA LYS A 70 -8.59 -8.08 -13.15
C LYS A 70 -9.18 -7.59 -14.47
N ALA A 71 -10.44 -7.94 -14.76
CA ALA A 71 -11.14 -7.47 -15.95
C ALA A 71 -11.23 -5.94 -16.01
N ASP A 72 -11.51 -5.30 -14.87
CA ASP A 72 -11.59 -3.84 -14.79
C ASP A 72 -10.22 -3.17 -14.94
N SER A 73 -9.12 -3.83 -14.53
CA SER A 73 -7.76 -3.27 -14.64
C SER A 73 -7.34 -3.03 -16.10
N LEU A 74 -7.87 -3.84 -17.02
CA LEU A 74 -7.61 -3.76 -18.46
C LEU A 74 -8.40 -2.64 -19.15
N ARG A 75 -9.40 -2.06 -18.48
CA ARG A 75 -10.27 -1.02 -19.05
C ARG A 75 -9.73 0.39 -18.79
N PRO A 76 -10.06 1.38 -19.65
CA PRO A 76 -9.84 2.79 -19.36
C PRO A 76 -10.49 3.20 -18.03
N LYS A 77 -9.87 4.14 -17.30
CA LYS A 77 -10.30 4.54 -15.94
C LYS A 77 -11.80 4.87 -15.84
N GLN A 78 -12.36 5.49 -16.87
CA GLN A 78 -13.78 5.90 -16.93
C GLN A 78 -14.76 4.71 -17.04
N GLN A 79 -14.30 3.56 -17.54
CA GLN A 79 -15.12 2.37 -17.78
C GLN A 79 -14.94 1.28 -16.70
N ARG A 80 -14.13 1.56 -15.66
CA ARG A 80 -13.91 0.62 -14.54
C ARG A 80 -15.09 0.69 -13.59
N ARG A 81 -15.55 -0.46 -13.06
CA ARG A 81 -16.63 -0.46 -12.07
C ARG A 81 -16.17 0.19 -10.79
N SER A 82 -17.09 0.88 -10.13
CA SER A 82 -16.86 1.42 -8.79
C SER A 82 -16.96 0.30 -7.74
N ALA A 83 -16.36 0.52 -6.57
CA ALA A 83 -16.53 -0.41 -5.44
C ALA A 83 -18.00 -0.56 -5.03
N LYS A 84 -18.84 0.47 -5.25
CA LYS A 84 -20.30 0.40 -5.01
C LYS A 84 -20.99 -0.54 -5.99
N ALA A 85 -20.60 -0.51 -7.26
CA ALA A 85 -21.14 -1.43 -8.28
C ALA A 85 -20.75 -2.88 -7.98
N LEU A 86 -19.49 -3.12 -7.58
CA LEU A 86 -19.04 -4.45 -7.13
C LEU A 86 -19.81 -4.91 -5.88
N LEU A 87 -20.08 -4.01 -4.93
CA LEU A 87 -20.89 -4.33 -3.75
C LEU A 87 -22.31 -4.76 -4.14
N ALA A 88 -22.96 -4.04 -5.06
CA ALA A 88 -24.30 -4.38 -5.52
C ALA A 88 -24.34 -5.76 -6.20
N GLN A 89 -23.32 -6.07 -7.00
CA GLN A 89 -23.18 -7.38 -7.64
C GLN A 89 -23.08 -8.51 -6.60
N ILE A 90 -22.12 -8.44 -5.66
CA ILE A 90 -21.95 -9.52 -4.67
C ILE A 90 -23.13 -9.60 -3.69
N LYS A 91 -23.83 -8.49 -3.43
CA LYS A 91 -25.07 -8.50 -2.64
C LYS A 91 -26.17 -9.30 -3.34
N ALA A 92 -26.30 -9.18 -4.65
CA ALA A 92 -27.22 -10.01 -5.42
C ALA A 92 -26.83 -11.50 -5.39
N GLU A 93 -25.54 -11.80 -5.26
CA GLU A 93 -25.01 -13.16 -5.08
C GLU A 93 -25.11 -13.68 -3.62
N GLY A 94 -25.69 -12.90 -2.69
CA GLY A 94 -25.92 -13.32 -1.29
C GLY A 94 -24.93 -12.78 -0.26
N TYR A 95 -24.14 -11.76 -0.59
CA TYR A 95 -23.22 -11.15 0.36
C TYR A 95 -23.93 -10.28 1.42
N ASP A 96 -23.90 -10.73 2.68
CA ASP A 96 -24.44 -10.03 3.85
C ASP A 96 -23.37 -9.26 4.66
N GLY A 97 -22.30 -8.82 4.00
CA GLY A 97 -21.25 -8.03 4.63
C GLY A 97 -21.29 -6.55 4.28
N GLY A 98 -20.44 -5.78 4.96
CA GLY A 98 -20.37 -4.33 4.82
C GLY A 98 -19.41 -3.86 3.73
N TYR A 99 -19.67 -2.66 3.21
CA TYR A 99 -18.81 -1.97 2.23
C TYR A 99 -17.34 -1.84 2.69
N SER A 100 -17.10 -1.70 3.99
CA SER A 100 -15.75 -1.59 4.57
C SER A 100 -14.89 -2.84 4.35
N GLN A 101 -15.48 -4.04 4.40
CA GLN A 101 -14.74 -5.28 4.13
C GLN A 101 -14.35 -5.39 2.67
N LEU A 102 -15.28 -5.09 1.76
CA LEU A 102 -15.03 -5.06 0.32
C LEU A 102 -13.94 -4.04 -0.03
N THR A 103 -14.03 -2.82 0.49
CA THR A 103 -13.03 -1.78 0.19
C THR A 103 -11.67 -2.08 0.78
N ALA A 104 -11.59 -2.71 1.96
CA ALA A 104 -10.34 -3.20 2.52
C ALA A 104 -9.70 -4.26 1.61
N PHE A 105 -10.50 -5.21 1.11
CA PHE A 105 -10.07 -6.22 0.14
C PHE A 105 -9.55 -5.58 -1.16
N ILE A 106 -10.31 -4.67 -1.78
CA ILE A 106 -9.91 -3.97 -3.01
C ILE A 106 -8.60 -3.20 -2.81
N ARG A 107 -8.42 -2.52 -1.66
CA ARG A 107 -7.18 -1.80 -1.34
C ARG A 107 -6.00 -2.76 -1.22
N ALA A 108 -6.15 -3.88 -0.52
CA ALA A 108 -5.12 -4.89 -0.38
C ALA A 108 -4.75 -5.50 -1.76
N TRP A 109 -5.75 -5.84 -2.57
CA TRP A 109 -5.55 -6.37 -3.92
C TRP A 109 -4.80 -5.38 -4.82
N ARG A 110 -5.18 -4.10 -4.81
CA ARG A 110 -4.47 -3.05 -5.58
C ARG A 110 -3.05 -2.80 -5.07
N GLY A 111 -2.81 -2.95 -3.77
CA GLY A 111 -1.47 -2.82 -3.18
C GLY A 111 -0.53 -3.94 -3.61
N GLY A 112 -1.04 -5.16 -3.80
CA GLY A 112 -0.26 -6.33 -4.24
C GLY A 112 -0.16 -6.47 -5.76
N GLN A 113 -1.30 -6.58 -6.46
CA GLN A 113 -1.36 -6.84 -7.91
C GLN A 113 -1.62 -5.58 -8.76
N GLY A 114 -2.15 -4.51 -8.17
CA GLY A 114 -2.47 -3.26 -8.89
C GLY A 114 -1.27 -2.37 -9.23
N LYS A 115 -0.07 -2.75 -8.77
CA LYS A 115 1.19 -2.21 -9.27
C LYS A 115 1.76 -3.20 -10.27
N ALA A 116 1.22 -3.21 -11.50
CA ALA A 116 2.13 -3.45 -12.62
C ALA A 116 3.23 -2.39 -12.44
N SER A 117 4.44 -2.80 -12.07
CA SER A 117 5.57 -1.89 -12.03
C SER A 117 5.65 -1.30 -13.43
N GLN A 118 5.27 -0.04 -13.59
CA GLN A 118 5.65 0.70 -14.78
C GLN A 118 7.18 0.74 -14.71
N ALA A 119 7.81 -0.20 -15.38
CA ALA A 119 9.24 -0.24 -15.53
C ALA A 119 9.56 0.92 -16.47
N PHE A 120 10.00 2.03 -15.91
CA PHE A 120 10.51 3.14 -16.70
C PHE A 120 11.93 2.78 -17.09
N VAL A 121 12.16 2.64 -18.40
CA VAL A 121 13.53 2.56 -18.95
C VAL A 121 13.98 4.02 -19.16
N PRO A 122 14.96 4.52 -18.40
CA PRO A 122 15.48 5.86 -18.63
C PRO A 122 16.17 5.90 -20.01
N LEU A 123 15.67 6.77 -20.89
CA LEU A 123 16.30 7.03 -22.18
C LEU A 123 17.45 8.04 -21.99
N THR A 124 18.62 7.72 -22.54
CA THR A 124 19.79 8.59 -22.56
C THR A 124 20.12 8.92 -24.01
N PHE A 125 20.41 10.18 -24.28
CA PHE A 125 20.70 10.68 -25.63
C PHE A 125 21.97 11.55 -25.60
N ALA A 126 22.76 11.50 -26.67
CA ALA A 126 23.84 12.43 -26.94
C ALA A 126 23.31 13.82 -27.34
N LEU A 127 24.19 14.83 -27.30
CA LEU A 127 23.84 16.18 -27.74
C LEU A 127 23.47 16.17 -29.23
N GLY A 128 22.29 16.71 -29.55
CA GLY A 128 21.77 16.78 -30.93
C GLY A 128 21.15 15.49 -31.47
N GLU A 129 21.19 14.38 -30.72
CA GLU A 129 20.68 13.09 -31.20
C GLU A 129 19.14 13.04 -31.30
N ALA A 130 18.45 13.65 -30.34
CA ALA A 130 16.99 13.62 -30.28
C ALA A 130 16.41 14.90 -29.68
N PHE A 131 15.21 15.23 -30.14
CA PHE A 131 14.36 16.27 -29.58
C PHE A 131 12.92 15.78 -29.43
N GLN A 132 12.21 16.36 -28.47
CA GLN A 132 10.77 16.23 -28.31
C GLN A 132 10.10 17.43 -28.97
N PHE A 133 9.02 17.16 -29.73
CA PHE A 133 8.24 18.17 -30.42
C PHE A 133 6.76 18.01 -30.04
N ASP A 134 6.10 19.11 -29.72
CA ASP A 134 4.67 19.13 -29.38
C ASP A 134 4.04 20.47 -29.78
N TRP A 135 2.71 20.52 -29.83
CA TRP A 135 1.93 21.74 -30.07
C TRP A 135 1.11 22.10 -28.83
N SER A 136 1.05 23.38 -28.50
CA SER A 136 0.09 23.90 -27.52
C SER A 136 -0.75 25.04 -28.10
N GLU A 137 -1.85 25.37 -27.42
CA GLU A 137 -2.67 26.51 -27.77
C GLU A 137 -2.52 27.57 -26.68
N GLU A 138 -1.88 28.69 -27.01
CA GLU A 138 -1.54 29.75 -26.06
C GLU A 138 -2.29 31.04 -26.39
N GLY A 139 -2.58 31.83 -25.36
CA GLY A 139 -3.13 33.18 -25.50
C GLY A 139 -2.02 34.21 -25.59
N LEU A 140 -1.96 34.98 -26.68
CA LEU A 140 -0.97 36.02 -26.90
C LEU A 140 -1.62 37.35 -27.27
N LEU A 141 -1.09 38.44 -26.72
CA LEU A 141 -1.48 39.80 -27.09
C LEU A 141 -0.61 40.28 -28.25
N VAL A 142 -1.19 40.38 -29.45
CA VAL A 142 -0.47 40.82 -30.65
C VAL A 142 -1.04 42.15 -31.10
N GLY A 143 -0.23 43.22 -31.02
CA GLY A 143 -0.67 44.58 -31.38
C GLY A 143 -1.86 45.07 -30.55
N GLY A 144 -1.94 44.69 -29.27
CA GLY A 144 -3.05 45.05 -28.37
C GLY A 144 -4.32 44.22 -28.53
N ILE A 145 -4.34 43.24 -29.44
CA ILE A 145 -5.48 42.35 -29.66
C ILE A 145 -5.14 40.95 -29.13
N TYR A 146 -5.98 40.40 -28.26
CA TYR A 146 -5.82 39.05 -27.75
C TYR A 146 -6.15 38.01 -28.83
N ARG A 147 -5.25 37.06 -29.05
CA ARG A 147 -5.41 35.97 -30.01
C ARG A 147 -5.04 34.65 -29.37
N ARG A 148 -5.80 33.59 -29.69
CA ARG A 148 -5.38 32.20 -29.43
C ARG A 148 -4.51 31.75 -30.59
N MET A 149 -3.32 31.25 -30.29
CA MET A 149 -2.32 30.85 -31.28
C MET A 149 -1.89 29.41 -31.00
N GLN A 150 -1.67 28.64 -32.06
CA GLN A 150 -1.03 27.33 -31.95
C GLN A 150 0.49 27.54 -31.98
N VAL A 151 1.16 27.08 -30.93
CA VAL A 151 2.60 27.25 -30.72
C VAL A 151 3.27 25.89 -30.81
N ALA A 152 4.29 25.79 -31.65
CA ALA A 152 5.17 24.62 -31.69
C ALA A 152 6.24 24.75 -30.61
N HIS A 153 6.47 23.66 -29.87
CA HIS A 153 7.50 23.57 -28.85
C HIS A 153 8.51 22.51 -29.26
N LEU A 154 9.80 22.86 -29.19
CA LEU A 154 10.88 21.91 -29.39
C LEU A 154 11.79 21.89 -28.16
N LYS A 155 12.08 20.69 -27.65
CA LYS A 155 12.93 20.48 -26.49
C LYS A 155 13.99 19.43 -26.77
N LEU A 156 15.26 19.77 -26.59
CA LEU A 156 16.36 18.84 -26.78
C LEU A 156 16.36 17.76 -25.68
N CYS A 157 16.46 16.48 -26.07
CA CYS A 157 16.35 15.36 -25.12
C CYS A 157 17.51 15.30 -24.13
N ALA A 158 18.73 15.59 -24.59
CA ALA A 158 19.94 15.53 -23.77
C ALA A 158 20.09 16.72 -22.81
N SER A 159 20.00 17.95 -23.32
CA SER A 159 20.21 19.18 -22.53
C SER A 159 18.95 19.72 -21.86
N ARG A 160 17.77 19.25 -22.27
CA ARG A 160 16.46 19.79 -21.87
C ARG A 160 16.23 21.25 -22.24
N ALA A 161 17.11 21.85 -23.05
CA ALA A 161 16.95 23.21 -23.56
C ALA A 161 15.74 23.29 -24.50
N PHE A 162 15.00 24.39 -24.39
CA PHE A 162 13.93 24.72 -25.32
C PHE A 162 14.51 25.48 -26.51
N TRP A 163 14.04 25.13 -27.69
CA TRP A 163 14.27 25.88 -28.91
C TRP A 163 12.97 26.63 -29.22
N LEU A 164 13.03 27.96 -29.14
CA LEU A 164 11.92 28.89 -29.42
C LEU A 164 12.10 29.50 -30.82
#